data_AF-A0A2W2NYE1-F1
#
_entry.id   AF-A0A2W2NYE1-F1
#
_cell.length_a   1.000
_cell.length_b   1.000
_cell.length_c   1.000
_cell.angle_alpha   90.00
_cell.angle_beta   90.00
_cell.angle_gamma   90.00
#
_symmetry.space_group_name_H-M   'P 1'
#
loop_
_entity.id
_entity.type
_entity.pdbx_description
1 polymer ?
#
loop_
_entity_poly.entity_id
_entity_poly.type
_entity_poly.pdbx_seq_one_letter_code
_entity_poly.pdbx_strand_id
1 'polypeptide(L)'
;MSANSQDVGITLDALQTLRVNAEAENRGLCERCAELGRRIDSLAQQLSAPCSACAVLQQEQVAYQQERKENAARMAALRKEVAAMRAAIQKLEAVEAGLQARLAMAQASRAPLPVPLRKGDRQRSEKERVVARQLAAQAAELDAAGKEDSALTLLRQGTTELLSPSETALVMVELRQQERDHLADNLIHVYGRDQGDRHVMTVALELHAEGAVDDAGAILHAALR
;
A
#
# COMPACT_ATOMS: atom_id res chain seq x y z
N MET A 1 -73.26 85.45 -44.43
CA MET A 1 -72.57 85.59 -43.14
C MET A 1 -73.60 86.02 -42.12
N SER A 2 -73.92 85.16 -41.14
CA SER A 2 -74.44 85.53 -39.82
C SER A 2 -74.17 84.36 -38.90
N ALA A 3 -73.34 84.60 -37.89
CA ALA A 3 -72.86 83.63 -36.93
C ALA A 3 -73.96 83.31 -35.91
N ASN A 4 -74.43 82.06 -35.87
CA ASN A 4 -75.18 81.53 -34.74
C ASN A 4 -74.19 81.17 -33.64
N SER A 5 -73.89 82.13 -32.76
CA SER A 5 -73.34 81.83 -31.44
C SER A 5 -74.44 81.17 -30.61
N GLN A 6 -74.56 79.85 -30.71
CA GLN A 6 -75.31 79.08 -29.72
C GLN A 6 -74.55 79.15 -28.40
N ASP A 7 -75.22 79.73 -27.42
CA ASP A 7 -74.80 79.94 -26.04
C ASP A 7 -74.33 78.60 -25.44
N VAL A 8 -73.02 78.44 -25.29
CA VAL A 8 -72.40 77.28 -24.63
C VAL A 8 -72.41 77.54 -23.12
N GLY A 9 -73.60 77.72 -22.55
CA GLY A 9 -73.81 77.99 -21.13
C GLY A 9 -74.48 76.81 -20.45
N ILE A 10 -73.81 76.19 -19.48
CA ILE A 10 -74.44 75.18 -18.61
C ILE A 10 -75.42 75.90 -17.67
N THR A 11 -76.66 75.42 -17.60
CA THR A 11 -77.68 75.97 -16.68
C THR A 11 -77.35 75.64 -15.22
N LEU A 12 -77.82 76.48 -14.29
CA LEU A 12 -77.62 76.28 -12.84
C LEU A 12 -78.11 74.89 -12.38
N ASP A 13 -79.25 74.44 -12.89
CA ASP A 13 -79.81 73.11 -12.57
C ASP A 13 -78.94 71.97 -13.12
N ALA A 14 -78.33 72.15 -14.29
CA ALA A 14 -77.39 71.17 -14.83
C ALA A 14 -76.08 71.14 -14.01
N LEU A 15 -75.61 72.29 -13.52
CA LEU A 15 -74.48 72.36 -12.59
C LEU A 15 -74.80 71.69 -11.25
N GLN A 16 -76.01 71.88 -10.71
CA GLN A 16 -76.42 71.23 -9.46
C GLN A 16 -76.53 69.71 -9.62
N THR A 17 -77.08 69.25 -10.74
CA THR A 17 -77.16 67.81 -11.06
C THR A 17 -75.77 67.19 -11.18
N LEU A 18 -74.85 67.87 -11.88
CA LEU A 18 -73.44 67.45 -11.98
C LEU A 18 -72.76 67.45 -10.59
N ARG A 19 -73.09 68.41 -9.73
CA ARG A 19 -72.55 68.48 -8.36
C ARG A 19 -73.02 67.29 -7.52
N VAL A 20 -74.30 66.96 -7.54
CA VAL A 20 -74.85 65.81 -6.79
C VAL A 20 -74.27 64.49 -7.30
N ASN A 21 -74.11 64.34 -8.62
CA ASN A 21 -73.47 63.15 -9.20
C ASN A 21 -71.98 63.06 -8.84
N ALA A 22 -71.25 64.17 -8.91
CA ALA A 22 -69.84 64.24 -8.52
C ALA A 22 -69.65 64.00 -7.00
N GLU A 23 -70.59 64.45 -6.16
CA GLU A 23 -70.60 64.18 -4.72
C GLU A 23 -70.87 62.70 -4.42
N ALA A 24 -71.77 62.05 -5.17
CA ALA A 24 -72.05 60.60 -5.07
C ALA A 24 -70.85 59.74 -5.53
N GLU A 25 -70.12 60.19 -6.54
CA GLU A 25 -68.89 59.52 -7.02
C GLU A 25 -67.71 59.68 -6.05
N ASN A 26 -67.62 60.82 -5.35
CA ASN A 26 -66.40 61.16 -4.61
C ASN A 26 -66.18 60.38 -3.32
N ARG A 27 -67.22 59.87 -2.64
CA ARG A 27 -67.06 59.20 -1.34
C ARG A 27 -68.09 58.10 -1.09
N GLY A 28 -67.79 56.89 -1.59
CA GLY A 28 -68.31 55.63 -1.03
C GLY A 28 -69.77 55.26 -1.34
N LEU A 29 -70.52 56.06 -2.12
CA LEU A 29 -71.93 55.78 -2.46
C LEU A 29 -72.11 55.01 -3.78
N CYS A 30 -71.07 54.93 -4.63
CA CYS A 30 -71.05 54.06 -5.79
C CYS A 30 -70.48 52.68 -5.41
N GLU A 31 -71.32 51.64 -5.44
CA GLU A 31 -70.93 50.25 -5.10
C GLU A 31 -69.71 49.77 -5.90
N ARG A 32 -69.61 50.19 -7.17
CA ARG A 32 -68.52 49.82 -8.08
C ARG A 32 -67.20 50.49 -7.68
N CYS A 33 -67.23 51.74 -7.22
CA CYS A 33 -66.04 52.44 -6.74
C CYS A 33 -65.53 51.82 -5.43
N ALA A 34 -66.44 51.44 -4.53
CA ALA A 34 -66.09 50.74 -3.29
C ALA A 34 -65.53 49.32 -3.54
N GLU A 35 -66.04 48.61 -4.55
CA GLU A 35 -65.48 47.33 -4.98
C GLU A 35 -64.08 47.49 -5.58
N LEU A 36 -63.89 48.48 -6.46
CA LEU A 36 -62.59 48.78 -7.06
C LEU A 36 -61.57 49.20 -6.00
N GLY A 37 -61.96 50.03 -5.02
CA GLY A 37 -61.11 50.38 -3.87
C GLY A 37 -60.66 49.14 -3.09
N ARG A 38 -61.60 48.26 -2.71
CA ARG A 38 -61.26 46.99 -2.04
C ARG A 38 -60.35 46.08 -2.87
N ARG A 39 -60.52 46.04 -4.20
CA ARG A 39 -59.62 45.30 -5.09
C ARG A 39 -58.23 45.93 -5.15
N ILE A 40 -58.13 47.25 -5.19
CA ILE A 40 -56.85 47.97 -5.15
C ILE A 40 -56.14 47.70 -3.83
N ASP A 41 -56.84 47.79 -2.70
CA ASP A 41 -56.27 47.52 -1.38
C ASP A 41 -55.82 46.06 -1.25
N SER A 42 -56.61 45.10 -1.75
CA SER A 42 -56.26 43.68 -1.79
C SER A 42 -55.03 43.41 -2.66
N LEU A 43 -54.96 43.99 -3.85
CA LEU A 43 -53.81 43.87 -4.75
C LEU A 43 -52.57 44.55 -4.17
N ALA A 44 -52.72 45.71 -3.54
CA ALA A 44 -51.63 46.39 -2.84
C ALA A 44 -51.11 45.54 -1.68
N GLN A 45 -52.00 44.89 -0.92
CA GLN A 45 -51.62 43.98 0.16
C GLN A 45 -50.90 42.74 -0.38
N GLN A 46 -51.36 42.15 -1.49
CA GLN A 46 -50.70 41.03 -2.16
C GLN A 46 -49.30 41.40 -2.70
N LEU A 47 -49.11 42.60 -3.22
CA LEU A 47 -47.81 43.09 -3.71
C LEU A 47 -46.86 43.46 -2.56
N SER A 48 -47.39 43.97 -1.44
CA SER A 48 -46.60 44.29 -0.24
C SER A 48 -46.22 43.05 0.57
N ALA A 49 -46.87 41.91 0.33
CA ALA A 49 -46.54 40.67 0.99
C ALA A 49 -45.12 40.24 0.57
N PRO A 50 -44.24 39.92 1.53
CA PRO A 50 -42.89 39.48 1.21
C PRO A 50 -42.96 38.22 0.34
N CYS A 51 -42.35 38.29 -0.84
CA CYS A 51 -42.25 37.18 -1.76
C CYS A 51 -41.44 36.04 -1.12
N SER A 52 -42.13 35.04 -0.57
CA SER A 52 -41.52 33.88 0.08
C SER A 52 -40.62 33.09 -0.87
N ALA A 53 -41.01 32.98 -2.15
CA ALA A 53 -40.19 32.37 -3.19
C ALA A 53 -38.88 33.13 -3.43
N CYS A 54 -38.91 34.46 -3.36
CA CYS A 54 -37.73 35.31 -3.53
C CYS A 54 -36.77 35.16 -2.34
N ALA A 55 -37.31 35.03 -1.12
CA ALA A 55 -36.51 34.78 0.09
C ALA A 55 -35.82 33.40 0.03
N VAL A 56 -36.53 32.36 -0.45
CA VAL A 56 -35.95 31.01 -0.65
C VAL A 56 -34.83 31.06 -1.69
N LEU A 57 -35.07 31.67 -2.85
CA LEU A 57 -34.03 31.81 -3.88
C LEU A 57 -32.81 32.59 -3.37
N GLN A 58 -33.00 33.61 -2.55
CA GLN A 58 -31.91 34.38 -1.96
C GLN A 58 -31.11 33.52 -0.96
N GLN A 59 -31.78 32.69 -0.17
CA GLN A 59 -31.12 31.75 0.74
C GLN A 59 -30.33 30.67 -0.01
N GLU A 60 -30.91 30.11 -1.07
CA GLU A 60 -30.25 29.12 -1.93
C GLU A 60 -29.01 29.70 -2.61
N GLN A 61 -29.08 30.95 -3.10
CA GLN A 61 -27.92 31.63 -3.67
C GLN A 61 -26.81 31.84 -2.64
N VAL A 62 -27.16 32.24 -1.41
CA VAL A 62 -26.17 32.40 -0.34
C VAL A 62 -25.52 31.06 0.02
N ALA A 63 -26.32 30.00 0.16
CA ALA A 63 -25.83 28.65 0.45
C ALA A 63 -24.89 28.15 -0.66
N TYR A 64 -25.29 28.31 -1.92
CA TYR A 64 -24.46 27.93 -3.07
C TYR A 64 -23.13 28.71 -3.12
N GLN A 65 -23.16 30.01 -2.82
CA GLN A 65 -21.94 30.83 -2.78
C GLN A 65 -21.01 30.42 -1.62
N GLN A 66 -21.57 30.06 -0.47
CA GLN A 66 -20.80 29.52 0.66
C GLN A 66 -20.15 28.19 0.28
N GLU A 67 -20.91 27.26 -0.29
CA GLU A 67 -20.40 25.97 -0.73
C GLU A 67 -19.27 26.12 -1.76
N ARG A 68 -19.42 27.04 -2.73
CA ARG A 68 -18.35 27.35 -3.69
C ARG A 68 -17.08 27.87 -3.02
N LYS A 69 -17.20 28.73 -2.00
CA LYS A 69 -16.04 29.24 -1.25
C LYS A 69 -15.36 28.13 -0.46
N GLU A 70 -16.13 27.27 0.19
CA GLU A 70 -15.59 26.11 0.91
C GLU A 70 -14.88 25.14 -0.03
N ASN A 71 -15.50 24.79 -1.15
CA ASN A 71 -14.90 23.92 -2.14
C ASN A 71 -13.63 24.53 -2.75
N ALA A 72 -13.62 25.84 -3.04
CA ALA A 72 -12.42 26.53 -3.50
C ALA A 72 -11.29 26.49 -2.45
N ALA A 73 -11.62 26.68 -1.16
CA ALA A 73 -10.65 26.58 -0.07
C ALA A 73 -10.10 25.15 0.09
N ARG A 74 -10.97 24.14 0.03
CA ARG A 74 -10.58 22.72 0.07
C ARG A 74 -9.65 22.37 -1.10
N MET A 75 -9.99 22.80 -2.31
CA MET A 75 -9.14 22.57 -3.49
C MET A 75 -7.78 23.27 -3.38
N ALA A 76 -7.73 24.48 -2.81
CA ALA A 76 -6.47 25.18 -2.57
C ALA A 76 -5.60 24.46 -1.53
N ALA A 77 -6.20 23.92 -0.46
CA ALA A 77 -5.49 23.11 0.54
C ALA A 77 -4.93 21.82 -0.08
N LEU A 78 -5.75 21.05 -0.79
CA LEU A 78 -5.32 19.83 -1.47
C LEU A 78 -4.20 20.09 -2.48
N ARG A 79 -4.25 21.20 -3.23
CA ARG A 79 -3.16 21.57 -4.15
C ARG A 79 -1.83 21.81 -3.43
N LYS A 80 -1.86 22.42 -2.24
CA LYS A 80 -0.66 22.61 -1.41
C LYS A 80 -0.11 21.28 -0.92
N GLU A 81 -0.97 20.38 -0.46
CA GLU A 81 -0.57 19.04 -0.02
C GLU A 81 0.04 18.22 -1.18
N VAL A 82 -0.60 18.22 -2.35
CA VAL A 82 -0.06 17.56 -3.54
C VAL A 82 1.29 18.14 -3.96
N ALA A 83 1.45 19.47 -3.89
CA ALA A 83 2.73 20.11 -4.19
C ALA A 83 3.81 19.71 -3.17
N ALA A 84 3.47 19.65 -1.87
CA ALA A 84 4.39 19.20 -0.83
C ALA A 84 4.79 17.73 -0.99
N MET A 85 3.82 16.85 -1.29
CA MET A 85 4.09 15.44 -1.57
C MET A 85 4.99 15.25 -2.79
N ARG A 86 4.74 15.98 -3.89
CA ARG A 86 5.60 15.94 -5.08
C ARG A 86 7.03 16.39 -4.77
N ALA A 87 7.19 17.45 -3.99
CA ALA A 87 8.50 17.91 -3.56
C ALA A 87 9.22 16.87 -2.66
N ALA A 88 8.48 16.15 -1.81
CA ALA A 88 9.04 15.07 -1.00
C ALA A 88 9.47 13.87 -1.85
N ILE A 89 8.67 13.48 -2.85
CA ILE A 89 9.01 12.42 -3.81
C ILE A 89 10.29 12.78 -4.55
N GLN A 90 10.40 14.00 -5.10
CA GLN A 90 11.62 14.44 -5.80
C GLN A 90 12.87 14.39 -4.91
N LYS A 91 12.74 14.72 -3.62
CA LYS A 91 13.85 14.58 -2.66
C LYS A 91 14.24 13.12 -2.46
N LEU A 92 13.28 12.22 -2.33
CA LEU A 92 13.54 10.78 -2.17
C LEU A 92 14.21 10.21 -3.43
N GLU A 93 13.70 10.54 -4.61
CA GLU A 93 14.30 10.13 -5.89
C GLU A 93 15.75 10.62 -6.04
N ALA A 94 16.04 11.86 -5.63
CA ALA A 94 17.39 12.40 -5.63
C ALA A 94 18.32 11.66 -4.65
N VAL A 95 17.82 11.31 -3.46
CA VAL A 95 18.58 10.50 -2.48
C VAL A 95 18.82 9.10 -3.03
N GLU A 96 17.81 8.48 -3.63
CA GLU A 96 17.92 7.15 -4.23
C GLU A 96 18.95 7.15 -5.37
N ALA A 97 18.88 8.10 -6.29
CA ALA A 97 19.86 8.25 -7.36
C ALA A 97 21.29 8.43 -6.80
N GLY A 98 21.45 9.23 -5.74
CA GLY A 98 22.72 9.39 -5.05
C GLY A 98 23.25 8.11 -4.40
N LEU A 99 22.37 7.31 -3.79
CA LEU A 99 22.70 6.01 -3.21
C LEU A 99 23.07 4.99 -4.29
N GLN A 100 22.30 4.93 -5.38
CA GLN A 100 22.59 4.07 -6.53
C GLN A 100 23.94 4.42 -7.16
N ALA A 101 24.25 5.71 -7.33
CA ALA A 101 25.55 6.15 -7.81
C ALA A 101 26.70 5.72 -6.88
N ARG A 102 26.52 5.86 -5.55
CA ARG A 102 27.51 5.38 -4.57
C ARG A 102 27.68 3.86 -4.61
N LEU A 103 26.59 3.11 -4.76
CA LEU A 103 26.64 1.65 -4.90
C LEU A 103 27.35 1.25 -6.19
N ALA A 104 27.06 1.90 -7.31
CA ALA A 104 27.73 1.66 -8.58
C ALA A 104 29.23 1.98 -8.49
N MET A 105 29.62 3.08 -7.85
CA MET A 105 31.02 3.41 -7.57
C MET A 105 31.68 2.40 -6.63
N ALA A 106 30.98 1.95 -5.59
CA ALA A 106 31.47 0.90 -4.70
C ALA A 106 31.66 -0.43 -5.43
N GLN A 107 30.77 -0.77 -6.37
CA GLN A 107 30.89 -1.97 -7.21
C GLN A 107 32.04 -1.83 -8.22
N ALA A 108 32.20 -0.67 -8.86
CA ALA A 108 33.30 -0.40 -9.78
C ALA A 108 34.67 -0.36 -9.08
N SER A 109 34.71 0.03 -7.80
CA SER A 109 35.92 0.03 -6.96
C SER A 109 36.15 -1.29 -6.20
N ARG A 110 35.33 -2.32 -6.44
CA ARG A 110 35.65 -3.70 -6.01
C ARG A 110 36.79 -4.23 -6.87
N ALA A 111 38.02 -3.85 -6.52
CA ALA A 111 39.11 -4.81 -6.64
C ALA A 111 38.68 -6.05 -5.83
N PRO A 112 38.67 -7.27 -6.40
CA PRO A 112 38.40 -8.45 -5.62
C PRO A 112 39.40 -8.47 -4.47
N LEU A 113 38.89 -8.32 -3.25
CA LEU A 113 39.71 -8.50 -2.06
C LEU A 113 40.31 -9.90 -2.19
N PRO A 114 41.62 -10.07 -1.99
CA PRO A 114 42.21 -11.40 -1.99
C PRO A 114 41.48 -12.22 -0.93
N VAL A 115 40.62 -13.14 -1.39
CA VAL A 115 39.91 -14.07 -0.52
C VAL A 115 40.99 -14.92 0.14
N PRO A 116 41.07 -14.96 1.48
CA PRO A 116 41.98 -15.87 2.14
C PRO A 116 41.68 -17.29 1.69
N LEU A 117 42.65 -17.96 1.07
CA LEU A 117 42.54 -19.27 0.43
C LEU A 117 42.16 -20.44 1.39
N ARG A 118 41.78 -20.18 2.64
CA ARG A 118 41.79 -21.23 3.69
C ARG A 118 40.63 -21.25 4.67
N LYS A 119 39.63 -20.39 4.55
CA LYS A 119 38.37 -20.58 5.28
C LYS A 119 37.28 -20.21 4.31
N GLY A 120 36.45 -21.20 3.94
CA GLY A 120 35.35 -21.02 3.00
C GLY A 120 34.45 -19.83 3.37
N ASP A 121 33.53 -19.51 2.47
CA ASP A 121 32.50 -18.51 2.71
C ASP A 121 31.77 -18.83 4.03
N ARG A 122 31.92 -17.97 5.05
CA ARG A 122 31.35 -18.20 6.39
C ARG A 122 29.84 -18.45 6.33
N GLN A 123 29.15 -17.82 5.38
CA GLN A 123 27.71 -18.00 5.22
C GLN A 123 27.33 -19.35 4.62
N ARG A 124 28.22 -19.94 3.81
CA ARG A 124 28.03 -21.31 3.30
C ARG A 124 28.18 -22.32 4.45
N SER A 125 29.22 -22.16 5.28
CA SER A 125 29.47 -23.07 6.41
C SER A 125 28.31 -23.17 7.41
N GLU A 126 27.59 -22.07 7.68
CA GLU A 126 26.44 -22.11 8.59
C GLU A 126 25.26 -22.90 8.02
N LYS A 127 24.95 -22.71 6.73
CA LYS A 127 23.87 -23.43 6.06
C LYS A 127 24.18 -24.93 5.94
N GLU A 128 25.39 -25.25 5.51
CA GLU A 128 25.87 -26.64 5.37
C GLU A 128 25.82 -27.36 6.73
N ARG A 129 26.20 -26.69 7.82
CA ARG A 129 26.08 -27.23 9.19
C ARG A 129 24.64 -27.47 9.63
N VAL A 130 23.70 -26.59 9.28
CA VAL A 130 22.28 -26.81 9.61
C VAL A 130 21.73 -28.04 8.90
N VAL A 131 22.05 -28.22 7.61
CA VAL A 131 21.63 -29.40 6.84
C VAL A 131 22.25 -30.68 7.42
N ALA A 132 23.55 -30.67 7.71
CA ALA A 132 24.24 -31.80 8.31
C ALA A 132 23.64 -32.20 9.67
N ARG A 133 23.36 -31.23 10.54
CA ARG A 133 22.70 -31.46 11.83
C ARG A 133 21.33 -32.07 11.70
N GLN A 134 20.52 -31.58 10.75
CA GLN A 134 19.18 -32.12 10.52
C GLN A 134 19.23 -33.58 10.08
N LEU A 135 20.13 -33.92 9.15
CA LEU A 135 20.28 -35.30 8.70
C LEU A 135 20.79 -36.21 9.81
N ALA A 136 21.81 -35.77 10.56
CA ALA A 136 22.35 -36.50 11.69
C ALA A 136 21.29 -36.74 12.78
N ALA A 137 20.50 -35.72 13.11
CA ALA A 137 19.41 -35.85 14.09
C ALA A 137 18.34 -36.85 13.63
N GLN A 138 17.91 -36.82 12.37
CA GLN A 138 16.95 -37.78 11.84
C GLN A 138 17.49 -39.21 11.88
N ALA A 139 18.76 -39.41 11.53
CA ALA A 139 19.40 -40.71 11.64
C ALA A 139 19.49 -41.19 13.09
N ALA A 140 19.84 -40.29 14.02
CA ALA A 140 19.92 -40.58 15.45
C ALA A 140 18.55 -40.94 16.05
N GLU A 141 17.46 -40.31 15.60
CA GLU A 141 16.09 -40.67 16.01
C GLU A 141 15.70 -42.08 15.55
N LEU A 142 16.03 -42.43 14.29
CA LEU A 142 15.77 -43.77 13.75
C LEU A 142 16.59 -44.83 14.49
N ASP A 143 17.85 -44.54 14.76
CA ASP A 143 18.76 -45.38 15.55
C ASP A 143 18.23 -45.59 16.98
N ALA A 144 17.84 -44.52 17.66
CA ALA A 144 17.25 -44.60 19.00
C ALA A 144 15.93 -45.39 19.04
N ALA A 145 15.20 -45.43 17.92
CA ALA A 145 14.01 -46.26 17.76
C ALA A 145 14.31 -47.74 17.42
N GLY A 146 15.59 -48.15 17.42
CA GLY A 146 16.04 -49.50 17.07
C GLY A 146 15.98 -49.81 15.57
N LYS A 147 15.90 -48.79 14.71
CA LYS A 147 15.81 -48.92 13.26
C LYS A 147 17.13 -48.55 12.58
N GLU A 148 18.22 -49.18 13.01
CA GLU A 148 19.58 -48.94 12.51
C GLU A 148 19.69 -49.05 10.98
N ASP A 149 19.11 -50.08 10.36
CA ASP A 149 19.15 -50.25 8.90
C ASP A 149 18.48 -49.09 8.15
N SER A 150 17.41 -48.54 8.73
CA SER A 150 16.72 -47.38 8.17
C SER A 150 17.53 -46.11 8.34
N ALA A 151 18.20 -45.94 9.49
CA ALA A 151 19.11 -44.83 9.74
C ALA A 151 20.29 -44.84 8.74
N LEU A 152 20.91 -46.00 8.53
CA LEU A 152 22.02 -46.15 7.58
C LEU A 152 21.56 -45.93 6.13
N THR A 153 20.37 -46.41 5.77
CA THR A 153 19.80 -46.18 4.43
C THR A 153 19.56 -44.70 4.17
N LEU A 154 19.00 -43.98 5.15
CA LEU A 154 18.79 -42.53 5.09
C LEU A 154 20.12 -41.78 4.97
N LEU A 155 21.12 -42.14 5.77
CA LEU A 155 22.45 -41.52 5.71
C LEU A 155 23.12 -41.77 4.37
N ARG A 156 23.06 -43.00 3.84
CA ARG A 156 23.62 -43.33 2.53
C ARG A 156 22.96 -42.51 1.43
N GLN A 157 21.62 -42.55 1.32
CA GLN A 157 20.90 -41.79 0.30
C GLN A 157 21.16 -40.28 0.42
N GLY A 158 21.10 -39.74 1.63
CA GLY A 158 21.36 -38.33 1.89
C GLY A 158 22.76 -37.92 1.44
N THR A 159 23.79 -38.65 1.87
CA THR A 159 25.20 -38.29 1.61
C THR A 159 25.66 -38.56 0.18
N THR A 160 25.05 -39.50 -0.53
CA THR A 160 25.46 -39.84 -1.91
C THR A 160 24.65 -39.13 -2.98
N GLU A 161 23.38 -38.81 -2.74
CA GLU A 161 22.48 -38.25 -3.77
C GLU A 161 22.15 -36.78 -3.54
N LEU A 162 22.14 -36.30 -2.29
CA LEU A 162 21.59 -34.99 -1.94
C LEU A 162 22.64 -33.99 -1.44
N LEU A 163 23.70 -34.48 -0.80
CA LEU A 163 24.70 -33.64 -0.16
C LEU A 163 25.97 -33.48 -1.00
N SER A 164 26.58 -32.31 -0.86
CA SER A 164 27.93 -32.04 -1.36
C SER A 164 29.00 -32.71 -0.46
N PRO A 165 30.24 -32.88 -0.95
CA PRO A 165 31.33 -33.46 -0.15
C PRO A 165 31.59 -32.73 1.18
N SER A 166 31.46 -31.40 1.23
CA SER A 166 31.65 -30.63 2.47
C SER A 166 30.51 -30.89 3.47
N GLU A 167 29.26 -30.93 2.99
CA GLU A 167 28.11 -31.29 3.82
C GLU A 167 28.20 -32.73 4.34
N THR A 168 28.66 -33.68 3.51
CA THR A 168 28.87 -35.07 3.92
C THR A 168 29.93 -35.20 5.01
N ALA A 169 31.05 -34.47 4.89
CA ALA A 169 32.06 -34.42 5.96
C ALA A 169 31.46 -33.86 7.26
N LEU A 170 30.65 -32.80 7.17
CA LEU A 170 29.97 -32.24 8.33
C LEU A 170 28.97 -33.22 8.95
N VAL A 171 28.26 -34.04 8.17
CA VAL A 171 27.37 -35.09 8.72
C VAL A 171 28.18 -36.08 9.56
N MET A 172 29.34 -36.54 9.08
CA MET A 172 30.20 -37.46 9.82
C MET A 172 30.70 -36.82 11.13
N VAL A 173 31.11 -35.54 11.08
CA VAL A 173 31.51 -34.78 12.27
C VAL A 173 30.35 -34.60 13.26
N GLU A 174 29.15 -34.30 12.78
CA GLU A 174 27.96 -34.13 13.63
C GLU A 174 27.53 -35.46 14.28
N LEU A 175 27.64 -36.59 13.57
CA LEU A 175 27.41 -37.92 14.16
C LEU A 175 28.37 -38.22 15.31
N ARG A 176 29.66 -37.86 15.16
CA ARG A 176 30.66 -37.96 16.25
C ARG A 176 30.32 -37.07 17.43
N GLN A 177 29.94 -35.82 17.18
CA GLN A 177 29.56 -34.88 18.24
C GLN A 177 28.32 -35.33 19.02
N GLN A 178 27.43 -36.09 18.39
CA GLN A 178 26.23 -36.66 19.01
C GLN A 178 26.46 -38.05 19.63
N GLU A 179 27.73 -38.49 19.74
CA GLU A 179 28.12 -39.80 20.29
C GLU A 179 27.49 -40.99 19.54
N ARG A 180 27.22 -40.81 18.24
CA ARG A 180 26.70 -41.87 17.34
C ARG A 180 27.83 -42.53 16.57
N ASP A 181 28.80 -43.06 17.31
CA ASP A 181 30.05 -43.57 16.74
C ASP A 181 29.84 -44.71 15.75
N HIS A 182 28.92 -45.63 16.03
CA HIS A 182 28.64 -46.76 15.13
C HIS A 182 28.02 -46.30 13.80
N LEU A 183 27.14 -45.29 13.81
CA LEU A 183 26.58 -44.71 12.60
C LEU A 183 27.65 -43.98 11.79
N ALA A 184 28.54 -43.24 12.47
CA ALA A 184 29.66 -42.56 11.83
C ALA A 184 30.61 -43.58 11.17
N ASP A 185 31.01 -44.63 11.89
CA ASP A 185 31.90 -45.69 11.40
C ASP A 185 31.29 -46.41 10.19
N ASN A 186 30.01 -46.78 10.27
CA ASN A 186 29.30 -47.43 9.17
C ASN A 186 29.19 -46.52 7.95
N LEU A 187 28.87 -45.24 8.15
CA LEU A 187 28.78 -44.27 7.07
C LEU A 187 30.15 -44.03 6.41
N ILE A 188 31.21 -43.87 7.19
CA ILE A 188 32.59 -43.71 6.69
C ILE A 188 32.99 -44.93 5.87
N HIS A 189 32.70 -46.14 6.37
CA HIS A 189 33.06 -47.37 5.68
C HIS A 189 32.28 -47.53 4.36
N VAL A 190 30.96 -47.33 4.39
CA VAL A 190 30.09 -47.47 3.22
C VAL A 190 30.41 -46.38 2.19
N TYR A 191 30.57 -45.12 2.61
CA TYR A 191 30.88 -44.02 1.71
C TYR A 191 32.25 -44.21 1.06
N GLY A 192 33.28 -44.56 1.84
CA GLY A 192 34.62 -44.81 1.32
C GLY A 192 34.65 -45.93 0.28
N ARG A 193 33.89 -47.01 0.50
CA ARG A 193 33.82 -48.16 -0.42
C ARG A 193 32.99 -47.87 -1.68
N ASP A 194 31.86 -47.18 -1.53
CA ASP A 194 30.87 -47.03 -2.60
C ASP A 194 31.14 -45.81 -3.51
N GLN A 195 31.94 -44.83 -3.07
CA GLN A 195 32.20 -43.59 -3.82
C GLN A 195 33.54 -43.63 -4.56
N GLY A 196 33.61 -42.94 -5.69
CA GLY A 196 34.86 -42.85 -6.47
C GLY A 196 35.94 -42.04 -5.77
N ASP A 197 37.21 -42.37 -6.03
CA ASP A 197 38.42 -41.81 -5.39
C ASP A 197 38.38 -40.29 -5.20
N ARG A 198 37.94 -39.55 -6.22
CA ARG A 198 37.87 -38.09 -6.17
C ARG A 198 36.92 -37.57 -5.09
N HIS A 199 35.76 -38.21 -4.90
CA HIS A 199 34.79 -37.82 -3.87
C HIS A 199 35.32 -38.19 -2.48
N VAL A 200 35.85 -39.41 -2.33
CA VAL A 200 36.49 -39.85 -1.08
C VAL A 200 37.63 -38.91 -0.67
N MET A 201 38.54 -38.57 -1.58
CA MET A 201 39.64 -37.64 -1.32
C MET A 201 39.14 -36.25 -0.94
N THR A 202 38.06 -35.77 -1.57
CA THR A 202 37.48 -34.46 -1.26
C THR A 202 36.89 -34.48 0.15
N VAL A 203 36.08 -35.48 0.50
CA VAL A 203 35.51 -35.63 1.85
C VAL A 203 36.62 -35.79 2.89
N ALA A 204 37.68 -36.55 2.62
CA ALA A 204 38.82 -36.68 3.52
C ALA A 204 39.52 -35.33 3.78
N LEU A 205 39.69 -34.49 2.76
CA LEU A 205 40.24 -33.15 2.91
C LEU A 205 39.33 -32.24 3.75
N GLU A 206 38.02 -32.32 3.55
CA GLU A 206 37.04 -31.54 4.34
C GLU A 206 36.99 -32.00 5.80
N LEU A 207 37.01 -33.32 6.05
CA LEU A 207 37.12 -33.89 7.41
C LEU A 207 38.39 -33.41 8.12
N HIS A 208 39.52 -33.43 7.42
CA HIS A 208 40.77 -32.90 7.94
C HIS A 208 40.68 -31.39 8.24
N ALA A 209 39.97 -30.62 7.40
CA ALA A 209 39.77 -29.18 7.62
C ALA A 209 38.87 -28.87 8.83
N GLU A 210 37.86 -29.70 9.09
CA GLU A 210 37.00 -29.62 10.29
C GLU A 210 37.65 -30.23 11.55
N GLY A 211 38.85 -30.81 11.43
CA GLY A 211 39.63 -31.35 12.55
C GLY A 211 39.40 -32.83 12.86
N ALA A 212 38.59 -33.53 12.08
CA ALA A 212 38.33 -34.97 12.18
C ALA A 212 39.39 -35.77 11.41
N VAL A 213 40.66 -35.66 11.85
CA VAL A 213 41.82 -36.26 11.16
C VAL A 213 41.75 -37.79 11.13
N ASP A 214 41.26 -38.41 12.20
CA ASP A 214 41.13 -39.87 12.29
C ASP A 214 40.07 -40.39 11.31
N ASP A 215 38.92 -39.71 11.21
CA ASP A 215 37.87 -40.04 10.25
C ASP A 215 38.32 -39.81 8.80
N ALA A 216 39.12 -38.76 8.55
CA ALA A 216 39.76 -38.53 7.25
C ALA A 216 40.71 -39.67 6.86
N GLY A 217 41.43 -40.25 7.83
CA GLY A 217 42.22 -41.46 7.60
C GLY A 217 41.35 -42.68 7.34
N ALA A 218 40.30 -42.87 8.15
CA ALA A 218 39.39 -44.00 8.05
C ALA A 218 38.67 -44.08 6.70
N ILE A 219 38.20 -42.95 6.16
CA ILE A 219 37.51 -42.92 4.86
C ILE A 219 38.43 -43.27 3.70
N LEU A 220 39.69 -42.82 3.75
CA LEU A 220 40.72 -43.18 2.76
C LEU A 220 41.07 -44.67 2.84
N HIS A 221 41.18 -45.20 4.06
CA HIS A 221 41.40 -46.63 4.25
C HIS A 221 40.23 -47.49 3.76
N ALA A 222 39.00 -47.01 3.91
CA ALA A 222 37.81 -47.71 3.43
C ALA A 222 37.77 -47.78 1.89
N ALA A 223 38.28 -46.76 1.18
CA ALA A 223 38.34 -46.75 -0.28
C ALA A 223 39.42 -47.65 -0.90
N LEU A 224 40.41 -48.08 -0.09
CA LEU A 224 41.46 -48.99 -0.54
C LEU A 224 41.10 -50.47 -0.41
N ARG A 225 39.90 -50.80 0.10
CA ARG A 225 39.41 -52.16 0.32
C ARG A 225 38.38 -52.56 -0.73
#